data_AF-A0A642UN86-F1
#
_entry.id   AF-A0A642UN86-F1
#
_cell.length_a   1.000
_cell.length_b   1.000
_cell.length_c   1.000
_cell.angle_alpha   90.00
_cell.angle_beta   90.00
_cell.angle_gamma   90.00
#
_symmetry.space_group_name_H-M   'P 1'
#
loop_
_entity.id
_entity.type
_entity.pdbx_description
1 polymer ?
#
loop_
_entity_poly.entity_id
_entity_poly.type
_entity_poly.pdbx_seq_one_letter_code
_entity_poly.pdbx_strand_id
1 'polypeptide(L)'
;MEQLTESFGQLKVEKKKKTNASNQPQSPEEIGYFTKLSDGTIVKDSRDGLRELSLKGVVHKDLTEGLRNFVPQTKDEIYSLDDVLSVVDKPDSLSVLSQRRSLARIMKLPFEPHTSFHVVYYKHYIFIVCNDVSGVDIDRRLQYSGFKFEELATTARSASDPQARFYSVLRQRLPGATVYYTAEVDAIDIHDDYVELKTHAKVSSHLSLQRKLLSTWCQVYLGATDKIVMGYRSKTFRVANVQRMSERDIYQSFQKMPLMDKSGAKITPQTLTKFYAEAMAYIVKAHKGGAKPKQFEFKYHPSEPRAKQFSLEPMALTVNISMYKA
;
A
#
# COMPACT_ATOMS: atom_id res chain seq x y z
N MET A 1 -46.27 17.97 -17.51
CA MET A 1 -44.80 17.92 -17.68
C MET A 1 -44.19 18.75 -16.57
N GLU A 2 -44.06 18.15 -15.39
CA GLU A 2 -43.41 18.76 -14.22
C GLU A 2 -41.94 18.33 -14.18
N GLN A 3 -41.04 19.30 -14.15
CA GLN A 3 -39.63 19.09 -13.81
C GLN A 3 -39.50 19.15 -12.29
N LEU A 4 -39.23 17.99 -11.66
CA LEU A 4 -38.80 17.91 -10.27
C LEU A 4 -37.27 17.99 -10.23
N THR A 5 -36.76 19.13 -9.79
CA THR A 5 -35.37 19.34 -9.39
C THR A 5 -35.20 18.90 -7.93
N GLU A 6 -34.63 17.73 -7.69
CA GLU A 6 -34.22 17.34 -6.33
C GLU A 6 -32.86 17.93 -5.97
N SER A 7 -32.89 18.83 -4.98
CA SER A 7 -31.70 19.47 -4.41
C SER A 7 -30.96 18.52 -3.47
N PHE A 8 -29.64 18.38 -3.66
CA PHE A 8 -28.76 17.68 -2.72
C PHE A 8 -28.56 18.55 -1.47
N GLY A 9 -29.18 18.14 -0.36
CA GLY A 9 -29.13 18.84 0.92
C GLY A 9 -27.70 18.98 1.48
N GLN A 10 -27.35 20.20 1.87
CA GLN A 10 -26.15 20.51 2.65
C GLN A 10 -26.26 19.92 4.07
N LEU A 11 -25.30 19.08 4.45
CA LEU A 11 -25.15 18.59 5.81
C LEU A 11 -24.68 19.73 6.74
N LYS A 12 -25.58 20.20 7.62
CA LYS A 12 -25.24 21.06 8.77
C LYS A 12 -24.37 20.27 9.76
N VAL A 13 -23.23 20.82 10.14
CA VAL A 13 -22.32 20.25 11.13
C VAL A 13 -22.78 20.67 12.53
N GLU A 14 -23.39 19.75 13.27
CA GLU A 14 -23.61 19.92 14.71
C GLU A 14 -22.32 19.68 15.51
N LYS A 15 -22.06 20.54 16.49
CA LYS A 15 -20.90 20.48 17.39
C LYS A 15 -20.97 19.23 18.27
N LYS A 16 -20.03 18.30 18.11
CA LYS A 16 -19.94 17.08 18.94
C LYS A 16 -19.36 17.35 20.33
N LYS A 17 -20.10 16.89 21.35
CA LYS A 17 -19.63 16.58 22.70
C LYS A 17 -18.45 15.59 22.65
N LYS A 18 -17.47 15.78 23.55
CA LYS A 18 -16.28 14.93 23.72
C LYS A 18 -16.69 13.47 23.98
N THR A 19 -16.30 12.57 23.08
CA THR A 19 -16.30 11.12 23.30
C THR A 19 -14.86 10.65 23.15
N ASN A 20 -14.27 10.18 24.26
CA ASN A 20 -12.96 9.55 24.30
C ASN A 20 -13.08 8.11 23.80
N ALA A 21 -12.92 7.93 22.49
CA ALA A 21 -12.41 6.70 21.88
C ALA A 21 -11.36 7.18 20.87
N SER A 22 -10.13 6.66 20.93
CA SER A 22 -9.09 7.10 20.00
C SER A 22 -9.54 6.80 18.58
N ASN A 23 -9.87 7.82 17.79
CA ASN A 23 -10.25 7.69 16.37
C ASN A 23 -9.06 7.26 15.46
N GLN A 24 -8.03 6.62 16.02
CA GLN A 24 -6.86 6.18 15.28
C GLN A 24 -6.96 4.67 14.98
N PRO A 25 -6.50 4.24 13.79
CA PRO A 25 -6.35 2.83 13.46
C PRO A 25 -5.46 2.13 14.48
N GLN A 26 -5.80 0.89 14.83
CA GLN A 26 -4.87 0.03 15.55
C GLN A 26 -3.72 -0.39 14.63
N SER A 27 -2.59 -0.80 15.21
CA SER A 27 -1.50 -1.41 14.43
C SER A 27 -2.01 -2.65 13.69
N PRO A 28 -1.55 -2.92 12.46
CA PRO A 28 -1.86 -4.15 11.76
C PRO A 28 -1.43 -5.39 12.55
N GLU A 29 -2.19 -6.46 12.41
CA GLU A 29 -1.95 -7.77 13.01
C GLU A 29 -1.89 -8.81 11.89
N GLU A 30 -0.85 -9.63 11.85
CA GLU A 30 -0.79 -10.80 10.97
C GLU A 30 -1.75 -11.87 11.50
N ILE A 31 -2.68 -12.29 10.63
CA ILE A 31 -3.69 -13.30 10.95
C ILE A 31 -3.49 -14.59 10.14
N GLY A 32 -2.54 -14.60 9.22
CA GLY A 32 -2.21 -15.74 8.37
C GLY A 32 -1.17 -15.36 7.32
N TYR A 33 -0.78 -16.32 6.49
CA TYR A 33 0.19 -16.11 5.44
C TYR A 33 0.03 -17.17 4.33
N PHE A 34 0.64 -16.91 3.19
CA PHE A 34 0.68 -17.86 2.09
C PHE A 34 1.91 -17.63 1.21
N THR A 35 2.24 -18.66 0.44
CA THR A 35 3.19 -18.57 -0.67
C THR A 35 2.43 -18.55 -1.98
N LYS A 36 2.77 -17.61 -2.86
CA LYS A 36 2.33 -17.57 -4.25
C LYS A 36 3.45 -18.09 -5.14
N LEU A 37 3.21 -19.20 -5.80
CA LEU A 37 4.15 -19.82 -6.73
C LEU A 37 4.26 -18.99 -8.03
N SER A 38 5.30 -19.26 -8.81
CA SER A 38 5.59 -18.59 -10.09
C SER A 38 4.50 -18.77 -11.15
N ASP A 39 3.72 -19.85 -11.06
CA ASP A 39 2.54 -20.10 -11.91
C ASP A 39 1.27 -19.38 -11.42
N GLY A 40 1.35 -18.67 -10.29
CA GLY A 40 0.23 -17.95 -9.66
C GLY A 40 -0.54 -18.76 -8.61
N THR A 41 -0.23 -20.04 -8.41
CA THR A 41 -0.88 -20.90 -7.41
C THR A 41 -0.63 -20.40 -5.99
N ILE A 42 -1.68 -20.35 -5.17
CA ILE A 42 -1.60 -19.96 -3.76
C ILE A 42 -1.57 -21.20 -2.87
N VAL A 43 -0.52 -21.31 -2.06
CA VAL A 43 -0.36 -22.34 -1.03
C VAL A 43 -0.49 -21.66 0.34
N LYS A 44 -1.67 -21.82 0.96
CA LYS A 44 -1.94 -21.30 2.31
C LYS A 44 -1.03 -21.96 3.34
N ASP A 45 -0.66 -21.22 4.37
CA ASP A 45 0.20 -21.68 5.47
C ASP A 45 1.59 -22.19 5.04
N SER A 46 2.04 -21.84 3.83
CA SER A 46 3.39 -22.13 3.35
C SER A 46 4.30 -20.90 3.45
N ARG A 47 5.53 -21.14 3.91
CA ARG A 47 6.64 -20.16 3.96
C ARG A 47 7.70 -20.41 2.88
N ASP A 48 7.43 -21.26 1.89
CA ASP A 48 8.43 -21.67 0.89
C ASP A 48 8.88 -20.52 -0.01
N GLY A 49 7.99 -19.54 -0.24
CA GLY A 49 8.32 -18.31 -0.98
C GLY A 49 9.06 -17.25 -0.15
N LEU A 50 9.31 -17.51 1.14
CA LEU A 50 10.02 -16.58 2.00
C LEU A 50 11.52 -16.62 1.68
N ARG A 51 12.14 -15.45 1.64
CA ARG A 51 13.56 -15.30 1.31
C ARG A 51 14.35 -14.84 2.51
N GLU A 52 15.59 -15.31 2.63
CA GLU A 52 16.49 -14.92 3.71
C GLU A 52 17.41 -13.79 3.26
N LEU A 53 17.57 -12.78 4.11
CA LEU A 53 18.41 -11.62 3.83
C LEU A 53 19.88 -12.01 3.75
N SER A 54 20.50 -11.80 2.59
CA SER A 54 21.91 -12.05 2.34
C SER A 54 22.56 -10.86 1.65
N LEU A 55 23.27 -10.04 2.43
CA LEU A 55 23.93 -8.82 1.92
C LEU A 55 25.37 -9.05 1.43
N LYS A 56 25.87 -10.30 1.52
CA LYS A 56 27.26 -10.63 1.21
C LYS A 56 27.53 -10.45 -0.29
N GLY A 57 28.45 -9.55 -0.61
CA GLY A 57 28.88 -9.32 -2.00
C GLY A 57 27.89 -8.55 -2.86
N VAL A 58 26.86 -7.90 -2.26
CA VAL A 58 25.87 -7.10 -2.98
C VAL A 58 26.46 -5.77 -3.47
N VAL A 59 27.38 -5.17 -2.71
CA VAL A 59 28.04 -3.92 -3.09
C VAL A 59 28.84 -4.13 -4.39
N HIS A 60 28.79 -3.14 -5.28
CA HIS A 60 29.35 -3.11 -6.63
C HIS A 60 28.66 -3.99 -7.68
N LYS A 61 27.63 -4.76 -7.32
CA LYS A 61 26.81 -5.51 -8.30
C LYS A 61 26.01 -4.57 -9.19
N ASP A 62 25.77 -5.01 -10.42
CA ASP A 62 25.04 -4.26 -11.44
C ASP A 62 23.55 -4.59 -11.38
N LEU A 63 22.72 -3.59 -11.05
CA LEU A 63 21.26 -3.75 -10.95
C LEU A 63 20.56 -3.80 -12.31
N THR A 64 21.30 -3.75 -13.42
CA THR A 64 20.76 -3.88 -14.79
C THR A 64 21.04 -5.26 -15.41
N GLU A 65 21.81 -6.11 -14.73
CA GLU A 65 22.06 -7.47 -15.18
C GLU A 65 20.75 -8.26 -15.25
N GLY A 66 20.35 -8.70 -16.45
CA GLY A 66 19.08 -9.39 -16.70
C GLY A 66 17.93 -8.50 -17.18
N LEU A 67 18.12 -7.16 -17.22
CA LEU A 67 17.08 -6.20 -17.62
C LEU A 67 16.44 -6.49 -18.98
N ARG A 68 17.21 -7.04 -19.93
CA ARG A 68 16.70 -7.34 -21.28
C ARG A 68 15.49 -8.28 -21.24
N ASN A 69 15.50 -9.24 -20.32
CA ASN A 69 14.46 -10.27 -20.19
C ASN A 69 13.35 -9.87 -19.20
N PHE A 70 13.42 -8.68 -18.58
CA PHE A 70 12.45 -8.26 -17.57
C PHE A 70 11.10 -7.93 -18.18
N VAL A 71 10.06 -8.68 -17.83
CA VAL A 71 8.68 -8.38 -18.18
C VAL A 71 8.01 -7.75 -16.95
N PRO A 72 7.64 -6.46 -16.98
CA PRO A 72 6.93 -5.84 -15.86
C PRO A 72 5.52 -6.41 -15.76
N GLN A 73 5.03 -6.56 -14.52
CA GLN A 73 3.64 -6.93 -14.26
C GLN A 73 2.70 -5.84 -14.80
N THR A 74 1.57 -6.28 -15.33
CA THR A 74 0.46 -5.42 -15.78
C THR A 74 -0.24 -4.77 -14.59
N LYS A 75 -1.03 -3.71 -14.83
CA LYS A 75 -1.79 -3.05 -13.76
C LYS A 75 -2.81 -3.99 -13.11
N ASP A 76 -3.46 -4.82 -13.93
CA ASP A 76 -4.48 -5.77 -13.47
C ASP A 76 -3.85 -6.83 -12.56
N GLU A 77 -2.65 -7.32 -12.88
CA GLU A 77 -1.90 -8.23 -12.01
C GLU A 77 -1.46 -7.55 -10.71
N ILE A 78 -0.95 -6.30 -10.78
CA ILE A 78 -0.45 -5.58 -9.61
C ILE A 78 -1.56 -5.31 -8.60
N TYR A 79 -2.76 -4.96 -9.07
CA TYR A 79 -3.86 -4.49 -8.23
C TYR A 79 -5.03 -5.48 -8.11
N SER A 80 -4.87 -6.72 -8.61
CA SER A 80 -5.89 -7.77 -8.46
C SER A 80 -6.20 -8.06 -7.00
N LEU A 81 -7.48 -8.21 -6.67
CA LEU A 81 -7.90 -8.62 -5.34
C LEU A 81 -7.91 -10.14 -5.15
N ASP A 82 -7.70 -10.94 -6.19
CA ASP A 82 -7.87 -12.39 -6.17
C ASP A 82 -7.14 -13.06 -4.99
N ASP A 83 -5.91 -12.62 -4.72
CA ASP A 83 -5.11 -13.13 -3.60
C ASP A 83 -5.84 -12.92 -2.27
N VAL A 84 -6.27 -11.69 -1.98
CA VAL A 84 -7.01 -11.33 -0.76
C VAL A 84 -8.32 -12.11 -0.68
N LEU A 85 -9.04 -12.18 -1.79
CA LEU A 85 -10.34 -12.84 -1.89
C LEU A 85 -10.23 -14.37 -1.69
N SER A 86 -9.09 -14.97 -2.02
CA SER A 86 -8.86 -16.41 -1.86
C SER A 86 -8.46 -16.83 -0.45
N VAL A 87 -7.85 -15.92 0.32
CA VAL A 87 -7.26 -16.23 1.64
C VAL A 87 -8.03 -15.66 2.83
N VAL A 88 -8.81 -14.59 2.62
CA VAL A 88 -9.61 -14.00 3.70
C VAL A 88 -10.98 -14.67 3.76
N ASP A 89 -11.26 -15.36 4.86
CA ASP A 89 -12.58 -15.91 5.13
C ASP A 89 -13.65 -14.82 5.09
N LYS A 90 -14.86 -15.15 4.60
CA LYS A 90 -15.98 -14.22 4.47
C LYS A 90 -16.41 -13.73 5.87
N PRO A 91 -16.07 -12.50 6.31
CA PRO A 91 -16.38 -12.05 7.65
C PRO A 91 -17.81 -11.53 7.71
N ASP A 92 -18.57 -11.84 8.77
CA ASP A 92 -20.00 -11.43 8.88
C ASP A 92 -20.23 -9.96 9.25
N SER A 93 -19.16 -9.16 9.31
CA SER A 93 -19.19 -7.76 9.72
C SER A 93 -18.68 -6.84 8.62
N LEU A 94 -18.94 -5.53 8.77
CA LEU A 94 -18.48 -4.52 7.84
C LEU A 94 -16.96 -4.60 7.65
N SER A 95 -16.54 -5.05 6.47
CA SER A 95 -15.16 -5.38 6.16
C SER A 95 -14.67 -4.66 4.92
N VAL A 96 -13.48 -4.09 5.00
CA VAL A 96 -12.75 -3.53 3.87
C VAL A 96 -11.76 -4.58 3.37
N LEU A 97 -11.76 -4.87 2.07
CA LEU A 97 -10.86 -5.80 1.41
C LEU A 97 -10.00 -5.03 0.40
N SER A 98 -8.68 -5.13 0.54
CA SER A 98 -7.74 -4.41 -0.31
C SER A 98 -6.38 -5.09 -0.34
N GLN A 99 -5.42 -4.51 -1.04
CA GLN A 99 -4.01 -4.85 -0.93
C GLN A 99 -3.27 -3.79 -0.13
N ARG A 100 -2.18 -4.16 0.56
CA ARG A 100 -1.26 -3.20 1.23
C ARG A 100 -0.87 -2.07 0.28
N ARG A 101 -0.58 -2.40 -0.99
CA ARG A 101 -0.17 -1.43 -2.00
C ARG A 101 -1.21 -0.32 -2.19
N SER A 102 -2.48 -0.67 -2.35
CA SER A 102 -3.58 0.30 -2.50
C SER A 102 -3.75 1.17 -1.27
N LEU A 103 -3.74 0.56 -0.07
CA LEU A 103 -3.85 1.29 1.19
C LEU A 103 -2.67 2.26 1.41
N ALA A 104 -1.45 1.83 1.10
CA ALA A 104 -0.27 2.67 1.16
C ALA A 104 -0.37 3.84 0.17
N ARG A 105 -0.97 3.66 -1.01
CA ARG A 105 -1.23 4.76 -1.95
C ARG A 105 -2.21 5.79 -1.36
N ILE A 106 -3.24 5.37 -0.61
CA ILE A 106 -4.14 6.29 0.11
C ILE A 106 -3.33 7.11 1.14
N MET A 107 -2.48 6.45 1.94
CA MET A 107 -1.64 7.16 2.92
C MET A 107 -0.73 8.21 2.29
N LYS A 108 -0.32 8.03 1.03
CA LYS A 108 0.58 8.95 0.32
C LYS A 108 -0.11 10.15 -0.34
N LEU A 109 -1.44 10.18 -0.40
CA LEU A 109 -2.20 11.25 -1.05
C LEU A 109 -1.81 12.69 -0.63
N PRO A 110 -1.42 12.99 0.63
CA PRO A 110 -0.97 14.33 1.01
C PRO A 110 0.25 14.85 0.22
N PHE A 111 1.10 13.96 -0.33
CA PHE A 111 2.26 14.33 -1.15
C PHE A 111 2.28 13.66 -2.54
N GLU A 112 1.26 12.86 -2.86
CA GLU A 112 1.01 12.23 -4.16
C GLU A 112 -0.49 12.29 -4.51
N PRO A 113 -1.10 13.49 -4.63
CA PRO A 113 -2.55 13.66 -4.67
C PRO A 113 -3.21 13.19 -5.97
N HIS A 114 -2.44 12.89 -7.00
CA HIS A 114 -2.93 12.55 -8.34
C HIS A 114 -3.38 11.09 -8.48
N THR A 115 -3.66 10.42 -7.37
CA THR A 115 -4.03 8.99 -7.34
C THR A 115 -5.52 8.89 -7.05
N SER A 116 -6.25 8.10 -7.84
CA SER A 116 -7.64 7.74 -7.54
C SER A 116 -7.78 6.25 -7.24
N PHE A 117 -8.95 5.87 -6.72
CA PHE A 117 -9.22 4.52 -6.26
C PHE A 117 -10.62 4.08 -6.68
N HIS A 118 -10.74 2.86 -7.18
CA HIS A 118 -12.04 2.22 -7.27
C HIS A 118 -12.47 1.72 -5.90
N VAL A 119 -13.65 2.14 -5.48
CA VAL A 119 -14.31 1.69 -4.26
C VAL A 119 -15.59 0.98 -4.63
N VAL A 120 -15.71 -0.31 -4.29
CA VAL A 120 -16.93 -1.10 -4.54
C VAL A 120 -17.61 -1.42 -3.23
N TYR A 121 -18.87 -1.02 -3.10
CA TYR A 121 -19.73 -1.39 -1.98
C TYR A 121 -20.61 -2.58 -2.38
N TYR A 122 -20.62 -3.63 -1.57
CA TYR A 122 -21.44 -4.83 -1.82
C TYR A 122 -21.73 -5.58 -0.53
N LYS A 123 -23.00 -5.80 -0.19
CA LYS A 123 -23.42 -6.42 1.09
C LYS A 123 -22.81 -5.68 2.29
N HIS A 124 -21.89 -6.31 3.02
CA HIS A 124 -21.12 -5.74 4.13
C HIS A 124 -19.62 -5.56 3.77
N TYR A 125 -19.29 -5.60 2.47
CA TYR A 125 -17.93 -5.47 1.95
C TYR A 125 -17.70 -4.12 1.30
N ILE A 126 -16.48 -3.61 1.50
CA ILE A 126 -15.91 -2.47 0.80
C ILE A 126 -14.63 -2.94 0.13
N PHE A 127 -14.61 -3.01 -1.20
CA PHE A 127 -13.38 -3.32 -1.94
C PHE A 127 -12.69 -2.02 -2.33
N ILE A 128 -11.39 -1.92 -2.09
CA ILE A 128 -10.60 -0.73 -2.46
C ILE A 128 -9.44 -1.16 -3.35
N VAL A 129 -9.38 -0.60 -4.56
CA VAL A 129 -8.34 -0.87 -5.54
C VAL A 129 -7.77 0.46 -6.05
N CYS A 130 -6.46 0.59 -6.06
CA CYS A 130 -5.81 1.77 -6.64
C CYS A 130 -6.10 1.82 -8.15
N ASN A 131 -6.68 2.92 -8.61
CA ASN A 131 -6.92 3.20 -10.02
C ASN A 131 -5.87 4.22 -10.50
N ASP A 132 -4.60 3.85 -10.38
CA ASP A 132 -3.54 4.76 -10.80
C ASP A 132 -3.37 4.72 -12.33
N VAL A 133 -3.99 5.68 -13.00
CA VAL A 133 -3.82 5.93 -14.43
C VAL A 133 -2.55 6.70 -14.73
N SER A 134 -1.84 7.25 -13.72
CA SER A 134 -0.54 7.87 -13.92
C SER A 134 0.50 6.78 -14.18
N GLY A 135 0.56 6.37 -15.45
CA GLY A 135 1.77 5.88 -16.06
C GLY A 135 2.80 7.00 -16.02
N VAL A 136 3.33 7.28 -14.83
CA VAL A 136 4.73 7.69 -14.80
C VAL A 136 5.41 6.49 -15.42
N ASP A 137 5.90 6.67 -16.64
CA ASP A 137 6.84 5.78 -17.30
C ASP A 137 8.06 5.71 -16.36
N ILE A 138 7.90 4.98 -15.26
CA ILE A 138 8.96 4.68 -14.34
C ILE A 138 9.90 3.92 -15.23
N ASP A 139 11.00 4.60 -15.59
CA ASP A 139 12.05 4.04 -16.42
C ASP A 139 12.18 2.57 -16.06
N ARG A 140 11.90 1.69 -17.03
CA ARG A 140 11.87 0.23 -16.85
C ARG A 140 13.12 -0.25 -16.10
N ARG A 141 14.24 0.44 -16.27
CA ARG A 141 15.50 0.23 -15.55
C ARG A 141 15.40 0.52 -14.05
N LEU A 142 14.73 1.60 -13.64
CA LEU A 142 14.46 1.92 -12.24
C LEU A 142 13.58 0.87 -11.59
N GLN A 143 12.50 0.46 -12.26
CA GLN A 143 11.62 -0.59 -11.75
C GLN A 143 12.38 -1.90 -11.59
N TYR A 144 13.07 -2.34 -12.64
CA TYR A 144 13.87 -3.56 -12.60
C TYR A 144 14.95 -3.53 -11.52
N SER A 145 15.60 -2.39 -11.31
CA SER A 145 16.68 -2.29 -10.32
C SER A 145 16.24 -2.61 -8.89
N GLY A 146 14.95 -2.42 -8.56
CA GLY A 146 14.37 -2.85 -7.29
C GLY A 146 14.32 -4.38 -7.20
N PHE A 147 13.68 -5.03 -8.18
CA PHE A 147 13.59 -6.49 -8.26
C PHE A 147 14.98 -7.15 -8.28
N LYS A 148 15.93 -6.58 -9.04
CA LYS A 148 17.29 -7.12 -9.10
C LYS A 148 18.03 -6.95 -7.78
N PHE A 149 17.78 -5.86 -7.04
CA PHE A 149 18.36 -5.70 -5.71
C PHE A 149 17.79 -6.72 -4.72
N GLU A 150 16.48 -6.98 -4.75
CA GLU A 150 15.84 -8.02 -3.92
C GLU A 150 16.45 -9.40 -4.23
N GLU A 151 16.62 -9.76 -5.51
CA GLU A 151 17.29 -10.99 -5.92
C GLU A 151 18.73 -11.08 -5.39
N LEU A 152 19.51 -10.00 -5.50
CA LEU A 152 20.91 -10.00 -5.05
C LEU A 152 21.05 -9.99 -3.53
N ALA A 153 20.11 -9.36 -2.83
CA ALA A 153 20.14 -9.15 -1.39
C ALA A 153 19.47 -10.28 -0.60
N THR A 154 19.04 -11.35 -1.27
CA THR A 154 18.34 -12.46 -0.63
C THR A 154 18.79 -13.82 -1.16
N THR A 155 18.48 -14.86 -0.39
CA THR A 155 18.58 -16.26 -0.81
C THR A 155 17.21 -16.92 -0.66
N ALA A 156 16.77 -17.65 -1.68
CA ALA A 156 15.53 -18.42 -1.60
C ALA A 156 15.67 -19.54 -0.55
N ARG A 157 14.64 -19.73 0.28
CA ARG A 157 14.58 -20.87 1.21
C ARG A 157 14.32 -22.18 0.49
N SER A 158 13.39 -22.18 -0.46
CA SER A 158 13.07 -23.35 -1.27
C SER A 158 13.75 -23.29 -2.64
N ALA A 159 14.35 -24.41 -3.05
CA ALA A 159 14.92 -24.59 -4.38
C ALA A 159 13.86 -24.98 -5.44
N SER A 160 12.66 -25.42 -5.02
CA SER A 160 11.64 -25.94 -5.94
C SER A 160 11.01 -24.85 -6.81
N ASP A 161 10.86 -23.65 -6.27
CA ASP A 161 10.41 -22.47 -7.01
C ASP A 161 11.10 -21.19 -6.47
N PRO A 162 12.28 -20.83 -7.03
CA PRO A 162 13.01 -19.64 -6.60
C PRO A 162 12.29 -18.32 -6.86
N GLN A 163 11.24 -18.32 -7.70
CA GLN A 163 10.46 -17.14 -8.04
C GLN A 163 9.15 -17.03 -7.23
N ALA A 164 8.88 -18.02 -6.37
CA ALA A 164 7.80 -17.95 -5.41
C ALA A 164 7.96 -16.72 -4.48
N ARG A 165 6.82 -16.16 -4.09
CA ARG A 165 6.71 -14.95 -3.27
C ARG A 165 5.90 -15.23 -2.03
N PHE A 166 6.33 -14.66 -0.92
CA PHE A 166 5.62 -14.78 0.34
C PHE A 166 4.73 -13.57 0.61
N TYR A 167 3.53 -13.83 1.12
CA TYR A 167 2.57 -12.81 1.48
C TYR A 167 2.05 -13.03 2.90
N SER A 168 2.02 -11.96 3.67
CA SER A 168 1.32 -11.87 4.95
C SER A 168 -0.14 -11.45 4.72
N VAL A 169 -1.06 -12.06 5.47
CA VAL A 169 -2.48 -11.67 5.54
C VAL A 169 -2.68 -10.86 6.81
N LEU A 170 -3.04 -9.60 6.64
CA LEU A 170 -3.07 -8.61 7.71
C LEU A 170 -4.50 -8.16 8.00
N ARG A 171 -4.75 -7.91 9.29
CA ARG A 171 -5.97 -7.33 9.81
C ARG A 171 -5.66 -6.02 10.50
N GLN A 172 -6.43 -4.98 10.20
CA GLN A 172 -6.38 -3.70 10.91
C GLN A 172 -7.79 -3.29 11.35
N ARG A 173 -7.96 -2.93 12.61
CA ARG A 173 -9.25 -2.42 13.12
C ARG A 173 -9.33 -0.91 12.92
N LEU A 174 -10.42 -0.47 12.28
CA LEU A 174 -10.82 0.92 12.15
C LEU A 174 -12.10 1.20 12.96
N PRO A 175 -12.38 2.47 13.29
CA PRO A 175 -13.68 2.82 13.84
C PRO A 175 -14.82 2.43 12.89
N GLY A 176 -15.58 1.40 13.24
CA GLY A 176 -16.77 0.94 12.52
C GLY A 176 -16.53 -0.05 11.38
N ALA A 177 -15.29 -0.49 11.12
CA ALA A 177 -15.00 -1.51 10.12
C ALA A 177 -13.68 -2.24 10.43
N THR A 178 -13.52 -3.45 9.89
CA THR A 178 -12.23 -4.16 9.89
C THR A 178 -11.64 -4.16 8.49
N VAL A 179 -10.35 -3.86 8.35
CA VAL A 179 -9.64 -3.91 7.07
C VAL A 179 -8.85 -5.21 7.03
N TYR A 180 -9.03 -5.99 5.97
CA TYR A 180 -8.20 -7.15 5.65
C TYR A 180 -7.48 -6.90 4.33
N TYR A 181 -6.20 -7.24 4.31
CA TYR A 181 -5.39 -7.04 3.12
C TYR A 181 -4.15 -7.93 3.13
N THR A 182 -3.60 -8.14 1.94
CA THR A 182 -2.34 -8.89 1.78
C THR A 182 -1.16 -7.95 1.60
N ALA A 183 -0.01 -8.37 2.10
CA ALA A 183 1.26 -7.68 1.98
C ALA A 183 2.35 -8.66 1.52
N GLU A 184 2.94 -8.40 0.36
CA GLU A 184 4.18 -9.07 -0.05
C GLU A 184 5.29 -8.72 0.95
N VAL A 185 6.04 -9.74 1.39
CA VAL A 185 7.21 -9.58 2.26
C VAL A 185 8.45 -9.91 1.45
N ASP A 186 9.40 -8.97 1.41
CA ASP A 186 10.58 -9.10 0.56
C ASP A 186 11.57 -10.14 1.10
N ALA A 187 11.79 -10.17 2.43
CA ALA A 187 12.70 -11.10 3.09
C ALA A 187 12.44 -11.22 4.60
N ILE A 188 13.17 -12.14 5.25
CA ILE A 188 13.42 -12.20 6.70
C ILE A 188 14.90 -12.02 7.02
N ASP A 189 15.22 -11.52 8.21
CA ASP A 189 16.58 -11.54 8.74
C ASP A 189 16.90 -12.83 9.52
N ILE A 190 18.06 -12.84 10.19
CA ILE A 190 18.56 -13.99 10.96
C ILE A 190 17.72 -14.34 12.20
N HIS A 191 16.75 -13.49 12.56
CA HIS A 191 15.83 -13.68 13.68
C HIS A 191 14.42 -14.04 13.19
N ASP A 192 14.27 -14.39 11.90
CA ASP A 192 12.98 -14.60 11.22
C ASP A 192 12.06 -13.36 11.24
N ASP A 193 12.60 -12.17 11.50
CA ASP A 193 11.84 -10.93 11.43
C ASP A 193 11.77 -10.44 9.98
N TYR A 194 10.58 -10.03 9.54
CA TYR A 194 10.38 -9.49 8.19
C TYR A 194 11.23 -8.24 7.94
N VAL A 195 11.66 -8.07 6.68
CA VAL A 195 12.47 -6.94 6.22
C VAL A 195 11.94 -6.42 4.88
N GLU A 196 11.76 -5.11 4.79
CA GLU A 196 11.43 -4.44 3.53
C GLU A 196 12.72 -3.98 2.81
N LEU A 197 12.86 -4.35 1.54
CA LEU A 197 13.99 -4.01 0.69
C LEU A 197 13.63 -2.84 -0.23
N LYS A 198 14.52 -1.86 -0.31
CA LYS A 198 14.34 -0.71 -1.20
C LYS A 198 15.65 -0.32 -1.85
N THR A 199 15.55 0.23 -3.06
CA THR A 199 16.66 0.90 -3.73
C THR A 199 16.44 2.41 -3.85
N HIS A 200 17.52 3.17 -3.78
CA HIS A 200 17.52 4.61 -4.05
C HIS A 200 18.81 5.07 -4.73
N ALA A 201 18.78 6.20 -5.44
CA ALA A 201 20.00 6.76 -6.02
C ALA A 201 20.86 7.38 -4.90
N LYS A 202 22.17 7.11 -4.90
CA LYS A 202 23.14 7.68 -3.94
C LYS A 202 23.23 9.20 -4.05
N VAL A 203 23.21 9.71 -5.29
CA VAL A 203 23.23 11.14 -5.58
C VAL A 203 21.82 11.53 -5.97
N SER A 204 21.02 11.93 -4.99
CA SER A 204 19.66 12.44 -5.15
C SER A 204 19.46 13.69 -4.33
N SER A 205 18.42 14.48 -4.65
CA SER A 205 18.03 15.59 -3.80
C SER A 205 17.51 15.07 -2.46
N HIS A 206 17.74 15.82 -1.38
CA HIS A 206 17.17 15.49 -0.07
C HIS A 206 15.65 15.31 -0.13
N LEU A 207 14.95 16.13 -0.90
CA LEU A 207 13.50 16.00 -1.10
C LEU A 207 13.12 14.64 -1.69
N SER A 208 13.89 14.12 -2.65
CA SER A 208 13.66 12.81 -3.26
C SER A 208 13.85 11.68 -2.25
N LEU A 209 14.92 11.74 -1.44
CA LEU A 209 15.16 10.78 -0.37
C LEU A 209 14.04 10.83 0.67
N GLN A 210 13.64 12.01 1.13
CA GLN A 210 12.55 12.16 2.11
C GLN A 210 11.24 11.58 1.58
N ARG A 211 10.88 11.83 0.31
CA ARG A 211 9.67 11.22 -0.30
C ARG A 211 9.78 9.70 -0.36
N LYS A 212 10.97 9.16 -0.67
CA LYS A 212 11.22 7.71 -0.67
C LYS A 212 11.08 7.11 0.73
N LEU A 213 11.68 7.75 1.74
CA LEU A 213 11.59 7.30 3.13
C LEU A 213 10.14 7.34 3.63
N LEU A 214 9.37 8.37 3.30
CA LEU A 214 7.97 8.49 3.75
C LEU A 214 7.09 7.46 3.06
N SER A 215 7.32 7.24 1.77
CA SER A 215 6.63 6.19 1.01
C SER A 215 6.96 4.79 1.50
N THR A 216 8.20 4.58 1.96
CA THR A 216 8.63 3.33 2.58
C THR A 216 8.00 3.18 3.96
N TRP A 217 7.94 4.27 4.74
CA TRP A 217 7.25 4.30 6.02
C TRP A 217 5.77 3.92 5.90
N CYS A 218 5.02 4.44 4.92
CA CYS A 218 3.62 4.02 4.70
C CYS A 218 3.50 2.51 4.41
N GLN A 219 4.48 1.96 3.71
CA GLN A 219 4.54 0.54 3.36
C GLN A 219 4.80 -0.35 4.59
N VAL A 220 5.75 0.04 5.45
CA VAL A 220 6.09 -0.73 6.66
C VAL A 220 5.05 -0.52 7.78
N TYR A 221 4.46 0.69 7.90
CA TYR A 221 3.36 0.96 8.85
C TYR A 221 2.14 0.08 8.58
N LEU A 222 1.85 -0.18 7.30
CA LEU A 222 0.80 -1.11 6.89
C LEU A 222 1.30 -2.55 6.78
N GLY A 223 2.59 -2.82 6.99
CA GLY A 223 3.15 -4.16 7.00
C GLY A 223 3.25 -4.73 8.42
N ALA A 224 3.89 -5.89 8.53
CA ALA A 224 4.27 -6.52 9.80
C ALA A 224 5.79 -6.38 10.08
N THR A 225 6.42 -5.29 9.62
CA THR A 225 7.86 -5.04 9.80
C THR A 225 8.12 -3.57 10.13
N ASP A 226 9.19 -3.31 10.87
CA ASP A 226 9.80 -2.00 11.07
C ASP A 226 11.26 -1.94 10.53
N LYS A 227 11.73 -3.03 9.92
CA LYS A 227 13.11 -3.21 9.43
C LYS A 227 13.17 -2.95 7.93
N ILE A 228 14.09 -2.08 7.55
CA ILE A 228 14.29 -1.67 6.16
C ILE A 228 15.75 -1.84 5.79
N VAL A 229 15.99 -2.33 4.58
CA VAL A 229 17.32 -2.31 3.95
C VAL A 229 17.26 -1.45 2.70
N MET A 230 18.03 -0.37 2.70
CA MET A 230 18.16 0.56 1.58
C MET A 230 19.46 0.31 0.81
N GLY A 231 19.36 -0.17 -0.42
CA GLY A 231 20.45 -0.22 -1.39
C GLY A 231 20.61 1.12 -2.12
N TYR A 232 21.70 1.84 -1.89
CA TYR A 232 22.03 3.06 -2.62
C TYR A 232 22.81 2.72 -3.88
N ARG A 233 22.27 3.06 -5.05
CA ARG A 233 22.91 2.82 -6.36
C ARG A 233 23.57 4.07 -6.95
N SER A 234 24.61 3.86 -7.74
CA SER A 234 25.23 4.89 -8.59
C SER A 234 24.32 5.28 -9.77
N LYS A 235 24.73 6.30 -10.53
CA LYS A 235 24.10 6.66 -11.81
C LYS A 235 24.22 5.54 -12.85
N THR A 236 25.26 4.72 -12.76
CA THR A 236 25.47 3.52 -13.59
C THR A 236 24.77 2.28 -13.04
N PHE A 237 23.82 2.44 -12.11
CA PHE A 237 23.03 1.34 -11.54
C PHE A 237 23.83 0.26 -10.80
N ARG A 238 25.05 0.57 -10.36
CA ARG A 238 25.78 -0.33 -9.47
C ARG A 238 25.46 -0.03 -8.02
N VAL A 239 25.31 -1.06 -7.17
CA VAL A 239 25.13 -0.85 -5.73
C VAL A 239 26.38 -0.19 -5.15
N ALA A 240 26.23 0.99 -4.57
CA ALA A 240 27.33 1.77 -4.00
C ALA A 240 27.41 1.62 -2.47
N ASN A 241 26.28 1.43 -1.80
CA ASN A 241 26.21 1.15 -0.37
C ASN A 241 24.90 0.44 -0.03
N VAL A 242 24.85 -0.24 1.11
CA VAL A 242 23.63 -0.80 1.70
C VAL A 242 23.52 -0.31 3.14
N GLN A 243 22.35 0.18 3.52
CA GLN A 243 22.07 0.69 4.87
C GLN A 243 20.87 -0.04 5.46
N ARG A 244 21.04 -0.54 6.69
CA ARG A 244 19.91 -0.98 7.53
C ARG A 244 19.31 0.23 8.24
N MET A 245 17.99 0.30 8.25
CA MET A 245 17.22 1.38 8.86
C MET A 245 16.05 0.77 9.63
N SER A 246 15.71 1.39 10.73
CA SER A 246 14.49 1.15 11.49
C SER A 246 13.45 2.25 11.22
N GLU A 247 12.23 2.04 11.67
CA GLU A 247 11.20 3.09 11.68
C GLU A 247 11.70 4.34 12.44
N ARG A 248 12.44 4.16 13.54
CA ARG A 248 13.05 5.24 14.33
C ARG A 248 14.00 6.10 13.51
N ASP A 249 14.84 5.49 12.67
CA ASP A 249 15.77 6.23 11.81
C ASP A 249 15.03 7.11 10.80
N ILE A 250 13.89 6.63 10.31
CA ILE A 250 13.01 7.40 9.44
C ILE A 250 12.42 8.60 10.19
N TYR A 251 11.87 8.41 11.40
CA TYR A 251 11.35 9.50 12.21
C TYR A 251 12.40 10.59 12.45
N GLN A 252 13.62 10.20 12.81
CA GLN A 252 14.71 11.14 13.05
C GLN A 252 15.10 11.91 11.77
N SER A 253 15.04 11.26 10.61
CA SER A 253 15.26 11.90 9.32
C SER A 253 14.22 13.01 9.05
N PHE A 254 12.93 12.73 9.31
CA PHE A 254 11.85 13.70 9.11
C PHE A 254 11.84 14.84 10.12
N GLN A 255 12.27 14.61 11.36
CA GLN A 255 12.41 15.68 12.35
C GLN A 255 13.43 16.73 11.90
N LYS A 256 14.52 16.30 11.24
CA LYS A 256 15.56 17.19 10.73
C LYS A 256 15.12 17.93 9.47
N MET A 257 14.43 17.25 8.55
CA MET A 257 14.01 17.81 7.26
C MET A 257 12.60 17.32 6.88
N PRO A 258 11.54 18.01 7.35
CA PRO A 258 10.18 17.59 7.08
C PRO A 258 9.79 17.82 5.62
N LEU A 259 8.95 16.95 5.08
CA LEU A 259 8.22 17.23 3.86
C LEU A 259 7.10 18.23 4.17
N MET A 260 6.81 19.12 3.23
CA MET A 260 5.70 20.05 3.33
C MET A 260 4.62 19.68 2.31
N ASP A 261 3.36 19.81 2.69
CA ASP A 261 2.25 19.76 1.75
C ASP A 261 2.11 21.08 0.98
N LYS A 262 1.13 21.15 0.06
CA LYS A 262 0.86 22.35 -0.73
C LYS A 262 0.45 23.57 0.10
N SER A 263 -0.05 23.35 1.32
CA SER A 263 -0.42 24.43 2.26
C SER A 263 0.76 24.91 3.10
N GLY A 264 1.92 24.25 3.01
CA GLY A 264 3.09 24.52 3.83
C GLY A 264 3.09 23.78 5.18
N ALA A 265 2.12 22.89 5.42
CA ALA A 265 2.07 22.10 6.64
C ALA A 265 3.03 20.91 6.56
N LYS A 266 3.65 20.56 7.70
CA LYS A 266 4.57 19.43 7.79
C LYS A 266 3.82 18.12 7.59
N ILE A 267 4.31 17.31 6.67
CA ILE A 267 3.90 15.92 6.49
C ILE A 267 4.85 15.05 7.31
N THR A 268 4.28 14.41 8.33
CA THR A 268 4.96 13.45 9.19
C THR A 268 4.19 12.14 9.20
N PRO A 269 4.81 11.03 9.63
CA PRO A 269 4.11 9.79 9.95
C PRO A 269 2.78 9.99 10.71
N GLN A 270 2.76 10.83 11.75
CA GLN A 270 1.56 11.10 12.56
C GLN A 270 0.47 11.84 11.77
N THR A 271 0.84 12.78 10.91
CA THR A 271 -0.15 13.45 10.06
C THR A 271 -0.70 12.50 8.99
N LEU A 272 0.13 11.57 8.50
CA LEU A 272 -0.28 10.55 7.54
C LEU A 272 -1.21 9.49 8.15
N THR A 273 -0.95 9.00 9.36
CA THR A 273 -1.87 8.07 10.03
C THR A 273 -3.22 8.72 10.28
N LYS A 274 -3.24 9.99 10.69
CA LYS A 274 -4.47 10.76 10.86
C LYS A 274 -5.21 10.96 9.54
N PHE A 275 -4.49 11.33 8.48
CA PHE A 275 -5.08 11.48 7.15
C PHE A 275 -5.69 10.17 6.66
N TYR A 276 -4.97 9.06 6.79
CA TYR A 276 -5.45 7.72 6.43
C TYR A 276 -6.71 7.35 7.21
N ALA A 277 -6.73 7.58 8.52
CA ALA A 277 -7.91 7.35 9.35
C ALA A 277 -9.12 8.15 8.86
N GLU A 278 -8.94 9.43 8.51
CA GLU A 278 -9.99 10.30 7.99
C GLU A 278 -10.51 9.84 6.61
N ALA A 279 -9.60 9.47 5.71
CA ALA A 279 -9.95 8.95 4.38
C ALA A 279 -10.73 7.63 4.49
N MET A 280 -10.25 6.70 5.31
CA MET A 280 -10.93 5.41 5.51
C MET A 280 -12.28 5.59 6.20
N ALA A 281 -12.38 6.46 7.20
CA ALA A 281 -13.65 6.77 7.86
C ALA A 281 -14.66 7.37 6.88
N TYR A 282 -14.22 8.23 5.94
CA TYR A 282 -15.05 8.78 4.88
C TYR A 282 -15.60 7.66 3.98
N ILE A 283 -14.73 6.77 3.50
CA ILE A 283 -15.09 5.62 2.66
C ILE A 283 -16.07 4.68 3.38
N VAL A 284 -15.79 4.34 4.64
CA VAL A 284 -16.62 3.43 5.45
C VAL A 284 -18.01 4.02 5.71
N LYS A 285 -18.08 5.30 6.09
CA LYS A 285 -19.35 5.98 6.39
C LYS A 285 -20.30 6.08 5.18
N ALA A 286 -19.75 6.07 3.97
CA ALA A 286 -20.53 6.14 2.74
C ALA A 286 -21.22 4.80 2.39
N HIS A 287 -20.82 3.67 2.99
CA HIS A 287 -21.45 2.39 2.73
C HIS A 287 -22.90 2.36 3.25
N LYS A 288 -23.86 2.04 2.37
CA LYS A 288 -25.29 1.95 2.68
C LYS A 288 -25.87 0.53 2.70
N GLY A 289 -25.02 -0.49 2.68
CA GLY A 289 -25.45 -1.86 2.38
C GLY A 289 -25.98 -2.02 0.94
N GLY A 290 -26.39 -3.24 0.59
CA GLY A 290 -27.13 -3.51 -0.63
C GLY A 290 -26.76 -4.83 -1.32
N ALA A 291 -27.75 -5.46 -1.94
CA ALA A 291 -27.58 -6.74 -2.65
C ALA A 291 -26.92 -6.61 -4.02
N LYS A 292 -26.85 -5.40 -4.59
CA LYS A 292 -26.19 -5.14 -5.88
C LYS A 292 -24.90 -4.34 -5.65
N PRO A 293 -23.77 -4.74 -6.27
CA PRO A 293 -22.53 -4.01 -6.12
C PRO A 293 -22.64 -2.63 -6.77
N LYS A 294 -22.06 -1.62 -6.10
CA LYS A 294 -21.98 -0.23 -6.61
C LYS A 294 -20.54 0.23 -6.56
N GLN A 295 -20.03 0.75 -7.68
CA GLN A 295 -18.65 1.24 -7.78
C GLN A 295 -18.61 2.77 -7.78
N PHE A 296 -17.57 3.32 -7.16
CA PHE A 296 -17.27 4.73 -7.07
C PHE A 296 -15.78 4.98 -7.34
N GLU A 297 -15.45 6.16 -7.83
CA GLU A 297 -14.10 6.70 -7.82
C GLU A 297 -13.88 7.53 -6.55
N PHE A 298 -12.95 7.12 -5.71
CA PHE A 298 -12.49 7.91 -4.58
C PHE A 298 -11.31 8.80 -5.00
N LYS A 299 -11.42 10.10 -4.72
CA LYS A 299 -10.40 11.12 -5.02
C LYS A 299 -10.10 12.00 -3.82
N TYR A 300 -8.88 12.50 -3.76
CA TYR A 300 -8.45 13.52 -2.80
C TYR A 300 -8.16 14.85 -3.51
N HIS A 301 -8.74 15.92 -2.98
CA HIS A 301 -8.67 17.27 -3.50
C HIS A 301 -7.90 18.16 -2.52
N PRO A 302 -6.56 18.25 -2.61
CA PRO A 302 -5.73 18.95 -1.61
C PRO A 302 -5.96 20.47 -1.54
N SER A 303 -6.54 21.07 -2.58
CA SER A 303 -6.87 22.50 -2.63
C SER A 303 -8.26 22.81 -2.05
N GLU A 304 -9.08 21.80 -1.82
CA GLU A 304 -10.43 21.98 -1.29
C GLU A 304 -10.42 22.11 0.23
N PRO A 305 -11.40 22.83 0.81
CA PRO A 305 -11.60 22.84 2.26
C PRO A 305 -11.77 21.42 2.79
N ARG A 306 -11.38 21.18 4.05
CA ARG A 306 -11.42 19.84 4.69
C ARG A 306 -12.74 19.10 4.54
N ALA A 307 -13.87 19.79 4.49
CA ALA A 307 -15.20 19.20 4.30
C ALA A 307 -15.44 18.62 2.89
N LYS A 308 -14.67 19.06 1.89
CA LYS A 308 -14.76 18.69 0.47
C LYS A 308 -13.48 18.04 -0.07
N GLN A 309 -12.50 17.80 0.80
CA GLN A 309 -11.21 17.24 0.41
C GLN A 309 -11.31 15.80 -0.16
N PHE A 310 -12.44 15.12 0.05
CA PHE A 310 -12.70 13.77 -0.47
C PHE A 310 -13.97 13.75 -1.30
N SER A 311 -13.97 13.02 -2.41
CA SER A 311 -15.17 12.71 -3.20
C SER A 311 -15.30 11.20 -3.46
N LEU A 312 -16.55 10.77 -3.68
CA LEU A 312 -16.92 9.47 -4.22
C LEU A 312 -17.83 9.70 -5.42
N GLU A 313 -17.31 9.49 -6.61
CA GLU A 313 -18.02 9.72 -7.88
C GLU A 313 -18.56 8.38 -8.42
N PRO A 314 -19.86 8.21 -8.69
CA PRO A 314 -20.39 6.95 -9.22
C PRO A 314 -19.72 6.53 -10.53
N MET A 315 -19.47 5.22 -10.68
CA MET A 315 -18.87 4.65 -11.90
C MET A 315 -19.55 3.33 -12.30
N ALA A 316 -19.31 2.91 -13.55
CA ALA A 316 -19.59 1.54 -13.97
C ALA A 316 -18.73 0.54 -13.19
N LEU A 317 -19.27 -0.66 -12.94
CA LEU A 317 -18.55 -1.72 -12.25
C LEU A 317 -17.46 -2.30 -13.15
N THR A 318 -16.19 -2.13 -12.78
CA THR A 318 -15.02 -2.65 -13.49
C THR A 318 -14.17 -3.59 -12.64
N VAL A 319 -14.28 -3.52 -11.31
CA VAL A 319 -13.54 -4.40 -10.41
C VAL A 319 -14.22 -5.79 -10.37
N ASN A 320 -13.44 -6.84 -10.65
CA ASN A 320 -13.93 -8.21 -10.54
C ASN A 320 -14.04 -8.60 -9.05
N ILE A 321 -15.28 -8.80 -8.60
CA ILE A 321 -15.60 -9.29 -7.24
C ILE A 321 -16.39 -10.61 -7.29
N SER A 322 -16.29 -11.35 -8.40
CA SER A 322 -17.10 -12.55 -8.67
C SER A 322 -16.99 -13.63 -7.58
N MET A 323 -15.79 -13.85 -7.02
CA MET A 323 -15.56 -14.81 -5.94
C MET A 323 -16.38 -14.51 -4.66
N TYR A 324 -16.80 -13.27 -4.45
CA TYR A 324 -17.60 -12.84 -3.30
C TYR A 324 -19.10 -12.71 -3.60
N LYS A 325 -19.51 -12.89 -4.87
CA LYS A 325 -20.94 -12.91 -5.24
C LYS A 325 -21.65 -14.18 -4.80
N ALA A 326 -20.91 -15.28 -4.61
CA ALA A 326 -21.41 -16.58 -4.16
C ALA A 326 -21.88 -16.57 -2.71
#